data_AF-A0A942HW16-F1
#
_entry.id   AF-A0A942HW16-F1
#
_cell.length_a   1.000
_cell.length_b   1.000
_cell.length_c   1.000
_cell.angle_alpha   90.00
_cell.angle_beta   90.00
_cell.angle_gamma   90.00
#
_symmetry.space_group_name_H-M   'P 1'
#
loop_
_entity.id
_entity.type
_entity.pdbx_description
1 polymer ?
#
loop_
_entity_poly.entity_id
_entity_poly.type
_entity_poly.pdbx_seq_one_letter_code
_entity_poly.pdbx_strand_id
1 'polypeptide(L)'
;MQNSFMQNSFKELVEGIVAKHHSFLRRELPLITDMLSTLSTHCNHDAQISEAEQIFKKVRSKIETHLFDEETSLFPTGIALESGTRPPDCEMDLLARVEEMEKEHENCGNALGKIAQMVGTAPASELRDRVVNSIRLVRDDLDIHVEKENTQVHPRFIELVGASVSAK
;
A
#
# COMPACT_ATOMS: atom_id res chain seq x y z
N MET A 1 -16.46 20.49 -21.47
CA MET A 1 -16.18 19.62 -20.32
C MET A 1 -15.09 20.29 -19.53
N GLN A 2 -15.41 20.72 -18.31
CA GLN A 2 -14.57 21.63 -17.53
C GLN A 2 -13.44 20.85 -16.85
N ASN A 3 -12.19 21.27 -17.12
CA ASN A 3 -10.97 20.85 -16.43
C ASN A 3 -11.16 20.90 -14.90
N SER A 4 -11.04 19.76 -14.23
CA SER A 4 -11.06 19.69 -12.76
C SER A 4 -9.85 18.95 -12.16
N PHE A 5 -8.82 18.62 -12.95
CA PHE A 5 -7.64 17.87 -12.47
C PHE A 5 -6.44 18.74 -12.04
N MET A 6 -6.61 20.06 -11.89
CA MET A 6 -5.50 20.97 -11.56
C MET A 6 -5.80 21.77 -10.29
N GLN A 7 -5.74 21.14 -9.12
CA GLN A 7 -5.54 21.91 -7.88
C GLN A 7 -4.22 21.58 -7.16
N ASN A 8 -3.73 20.34 -7.23
CA ASN A 8 -2.49 19.94 -6.56
C ASN A 8 -1.42 19.54 -7.59
N SER A 9 -0.17 19.93 -7.34
CA SER A 9 1.02 19.39 -8.00
C SER A 9 1.18 17.89 -7.72
N PHE A 10 1.92 17.18 -8.57
CA PHE A 10 2.25 15.77 -8.35
C PHE A 10 2.94 15.59 -6.99
N LYS A 11 3.83 16.53 -6.63
CA LYS A 11 4.49 16.58 -5.33
C LYS A 11 3.49 16.66 -4.17
N GLU A 12 2.54 17.58 -4.21
CA GLU A 12 1.55 17.73 -3.14
C GLU A 12 0.66 16.49 -3.00
N LEU A 13 0.34 15.81 -4.11
CA LEU A 13 -0.43 14.57 -4.10
C LEU A 13 0.32 13.46 -3.36
N VAL A 14 1.56 13.18 -3.77
CA VAL A 14 2.36 12.09 -3.18
C VAL A 14 2.79 12.40 -1.74
N GLU A 15 3.10 13.66 -1.40
CA GLU A 15 3.38 14.05 -0.01
C GLU A 15 2.16 13.82 0.89
N GLY A 16 0.95 14.09 0.40
CA GLY A 16 -0.29 13.82 1.13
C GLY A 16 -0.55 12.32 1.34
N ILE A 17 -0.20 11.48 0.37
CA ILE A 17 -0.27 10.01 0.47
C ILE A 17 0.73 9.51 1.51
N VAL A 18 2.00 9.91 1.40
CA VAL A 18 3.06 9.50 2.33
C VAL A 18 2.74 9.92 3.77
N ALA A 19 2.35 11.19 3.96
CA ALA A 19 2.10 11.74 5.28
C ALA A 19 0.91 11.09 5.99
N LYS A 20 -0.12 10.66 5.23
CA LYS A 20 -1.34 10.08 5.81
C LYS A 20 -1.32 8.56 5.80
N HIS A 21 -1.20 7.95 4.63
CA HIS A 21 -1.43 6.52 4.42
C HIS A 21 -0.17 5.71 4.71
N HIS A 22 0.98 6.11 4.17
CA HIS A 22 2.21 5.34 4.37
C HIS A 22 2.68 5.41 5.83
N SER A 23 2.54 6.58 6.46
CA SER A 23 2.85 6.75 7.89
C SER A 23 1.94 5.88 8.78
N PHE A 24 0.66 5.77 8.44
CA PHE A 24 -0.31 4.91 9.12
C PHE A 24 0.04 3.43 8.96
N LEU A 25 0.28 2.98 7.72
CA LEU A 25 0.65 1.59 7.43
C LEU A 25 1.94 1.16 8.15
N ARG A 26 2.97 2.01 8.15
CA ARG A 26 4.23 1.77 8.89
C ARG A 26 4.04 1.62 10.39
N ARG A 27 3.02 2.28 10.96
CA ARG A 27 2.68 2.16 12.38
C ARG A 27 1.88 0.89 12.67
N GLU A 28 0.84 0.62 11.88
CA GLU A 28 -0.12 -0.45 12.19
C GLU A 28 0.38 -1.85 11.84
N LEU A 29 1.09 -2.02 10.72
CA LEU A 29 1.51 -3.34 10.24
C LEU A 29 2.41 -4.11 11.26
N PRO A 30 3.39 -3.48 11.92
CA PRO A 30 4.16 -4.14 12.97
C PRO A 30 3.31 -4.51 14.18
N LEU A 31 2.41 -3.62 14.63
CA LEU A 31 1.54 -3.88 15.78
C LEU A 31 0.60 -5.07 15.53
N ILE A 32 0.04 -5.17 14.33
CA ILE A 32 -0.80 -6.32 13.95
C ILE A 32 0.03 -7.60 13.88
N THR A 33 1.29 -7.53 13.41
CA THR A 33 2.21 -8.69 13.41
C THR A 33 2.36 -9.26 14.83
N ASP A 34 2.64 -8.40 15.80
CA ASP A 34 2.86 -8.79 17.20
C ASP A 34 1.58 -9.35 17.85
N MET A 35 0.43 -8.71 17.58
CA MET A 35 -0.85 -9.18 18.08
C MET A 35 -1.27 -10.52 17.48
N LEU A 36 -1.04 -10.74 16.18
CA LEU A 36 -1.30 -12.03 15.51
C LEU A 36 -0.42 -13.13 16.08
N SER A 37 0.88 -12.86 16.29
CA SER A 37 1.80 -13.83 16.89
C SER A 37 1.37 -14.21 18.31
N THR A 38 0.97 -13.22 19.12
CA THR A 38 0.44 -13.44 20.47
C THR A 38 -0.85 -14.27 20.44
N LEU A 39 -1.76 -13.95 19.52
CA LEU A 39 -3.02 -14.68 19.37
C LEU A 39 -2.78 -16.13 18.93
N SER A 40 -1.82 -16.37 18.04
CA SER A 40 -1.38 -17.70 17.60
C SER A 40 -0.93 -18.55 18.79
N THR A 41 -0.11 -17.99 19.69
CA THR A 41 0.29 -18.65 20.94
C THR A 41 -0.90 -18.92 21.88
N HIS A 42 -1.81 -17.96 22.06
CA HIS A 42 -3.01 -18.15 22.89
C HIS A 42 -3.95 -19.24 22.35
N CYS A 43 -3.98 -19.42 21.03
CA CYS A 43 -4.75 -20.47 20.37
C CYS A 43 -3.98 -21.80 20.25
N ASN A 44 -2.90 -21.98 21.03
CA ASN A 44 -2.04 -23.16 21.02
C ASN A 44 -1.55 -23.55 19.61
N HIS A 45 -1.21 -22.53 18.80
CA HIS A 45 -0.80 -22.69 17.41
C HIS A 45 -1.82 -23.44 16.54
N ASP A 46 -3.10 -23.13 16.72
CA ASP A 46 -4.15 -23.54 15.79
C ASP A 46 -3.73 -23.29 14.33
N ALA A 47 -3.99 -24.28 13.47
CA ALA A 47 -3.50 -24.28 12.09
C ALA A 47 -4.04 -23.09 11.30
N GLN A 48 -5.30 -22.70 11.51
CA GLN A 48 -5.94 -21.60 10.80
C GLN A 48 -5.36 -20.25 11.24
N ILE A 49 -5.10 -20.07 12.55
CA ILE A 49 -4.52 -18.83 13.06
C ILE A 49 -3.05 -18.69 12.66
N SER A 50 -2.31 -19.81 12.67
CA SER A 50 -0.94 -19.85 12.17
C SER A 50 -0.87 -19.53 10.67
N GLU A 51 -1.80 -20.05 9.87
CA GLU A 51 -1.90 -19.70 8.45
C GLU A 51 -2.19 -18.21 8.26
N ALA A 52 -3.12 -17.64 9.03
CA ALA A 52 -3.44 -16.21 9.00
C ALA A 52 -2.21 -15.34 9.30
N GLU A 53 -1.41 -15.71 10.32
CA GLU A 53 -0.15 -15.04 10.65
C GLU A 53 0.86 -15.08 9.50
N GLN A 54 1.02 -16.23 8.84
CA GLN A 54 1.94 -16.39 7.70
C GLN A 54 1.50 -15.59 6.48
N ILE A 55 0.19 -15.57 6.17
CA ILE A 55 -0.35 -14.75 5.09
C ILE A 55 -0.13 -13.27 5.42
N PHE A 56 -0.39 -12.85 6.66
CA PHE A 56 -0.19 -11.46 7.08
C PHE A 56 1.26 -11.01 6.93
N LYS A 57 2.24 -11.84 7.32
CA LYS A 57 3.67 -11.54 7.13
C LYS A 57 4.03 -11.30 5.66
N LYS A 58 3.46 -12.09 4.74
CA LYS A 58 3.64 -11.90 3.30
C LYS A 58 2.99 -10.60 2.80
N VAL A 59 1.77 -10.31 3.25
CA VAL A 59 1.07 -9.06 2.89
C VAL A 59 1.85 -7.86 3.39
N ARG A 60 2.29 -7.87 4.64
CA ARG A 60 3.13 -6.82 5.22
C ARG A 60 4.39 -6.59 4.41
N SER A 61 5.15 -7.64 4.11
CA SER A 61 6.37 -7.52 3.32
C SER A 61 6.12 -6.93 1.94
N LYS A 62 5.01 -7.32 1.28
CA LYS A 62 4.63 -6.75 -0.01
C LYS A 62 4.29 -5.26 0.10
N ILE A 63 3.48 -4.87 1.08
CA ILE A 63 3.15 -3.46 1.32
C ILE A 63 4.43 -2.68 1.61
N GLU A 64 5.30 -3.15 2.50
CA GLU A 64 6.56 -2.45 2.84
C GLU A 64 7.48 -2.26 1.62
N THR A 65 7.63 -3.27 0.76
CA THR A 65 8.37 -3.16 -0.50
C THR A 65 7.70 -2.18 -1.47
N HIS A 66 6.38 -2.25 -1.58
CA HIS A 66 5.59 -1.36 -2.41
C HIS A 66 5.81 0.12 -2.01
N LEU A 67 5.60 0.45 -0.73
CA LEU A 67 5.81 1.82 -0.23
C LEU A 67 7.25 2.30 -0.45
N PHE A 68 8.23 1.39 -0.35
CA PHE A 68 9.63 1.71 -0.60
C PHE A 68 9.86 2.10 -2.07
N ASP A 69 9.40 1.28 -3.01
CA ASP A 69 9.56 1.55 -4.44
C ASP A 69 8.92 2.86 -4.85
N GLU A 70 7.74 3.15 -4.30
CA GLU A 70 7.06 4.42 -4.52
C GLU A 70 7.90 5.60 -4.03
N GLU A 71 8.34 5.57 -2.77
CA GLU A 71 9.01 6.70 -2.14
C GLU A 71 10.45 6.91 -2.62
N THR A 72 11.14 5.86 -3.09
CA THR A 72 12.53 5.98 -3.57
C THR A 72 12.66 6.11 -5.08
N SER A 73 11.66 5.65 -5.85
CA SER A 73 11.77 5.56 -7.30
C SER A 73 10.63 6.27 -8.01
N LEU A 74 9.38 5.85 -7.78
CA LEU A 74 8.22 6.34 -8.54
C LEU A 74 7.94 7.82 -8.27
N PHE A 75 7.77 8.19 -6.99
CA PHE A 75 7.40 9.55 -6.59
C PHE A 75 8.50 10.57 -6.89
N PRO A 76 9.79 10.32 -6.55
CA PRO A 76 10.86 11.25 -6.93
C PRO A 76 10.98 11.45 -8.44
N THR A 77 10.77 10.39 -9.23
CA THR A 77 10.79 10.48 -10.70
C THR A 77 9.64 11.36 -11.20
N GLY A 78 8.41 11.13 -10.75
CA GLY A 78 7.27 11.95 -11.15
C GLY A 78 7.43 13.43 -10.79
N ILE A 79 7.95 13.72 -9.59
CA ILE A 79 8.27 15.10 -9.16
C ILE A 79 9.31 15.74 -10.08
N ALA A 80 10.37 15.00 -10.43
CA ALA A 80 11.43 15.52 -11.30
C ALA A 80 10.91 15.82 -12.71
N LEU A 81 10.14 14.90 -13.29
CA LEU A 81 9.56 15.05 -14.61
C LEU A 81 8.59 16.24 -14.68
N GLU A 82 7.71 16.40 -13.69
CA GLU A 82 6.78 17.53 -13.65
C GLU A 82 7.49 18.88 -13.50
N SER A 83 8.57 18.92 -12.72
CA SER A 83 9.37 20.13 -12.51
C SER A 83 10.35 20.43 -13.66
N GLY A 84 10.45 19.56 -14.67
CA GLY A 84 11.41 19.69 -15.77
C GLY A 84 12.86 19.49 -15.33
N THR A 85 13.09 18.78 -14.23
CA THR A 85 14.42 18.45 -13.72
C THR A 85 14.83 17.03 -14.09
N ARG A 86 16.12 16.70 -13.94
CA ARG A 86 16.61 15.35 -14.26
C ARG A 86 16.06 14.36 -13.20
N PRO A 87 15.35 13.30 -13.62
CA PRO A 87 14.90 12.25 -12.70
C PRO A 87 16.09 11.47 -12.12
N PRO A 88 15.95 10.85 -10.94
CA PRO A 88 16.98 9.99 -10.38
C PRO A 88 17.28 8.83 -11.34
N ASP A 89 18.52 8.35 -11.31
CA ASP A 89 18.89 7.16 -12.06
C ASP A 89 18.13 5.96 -11.47
N CYS A 90 17.36 5.27 -12.31
CA CYS A 90 16.55 4.12 -11.95
C CYS A 90 16.67 3.06 -13.03
N GLU A 91 17.08 1.84 -12.66
CA GLU A 91 17.18 0.70 -13.59
C GLU A 91 15.86 -0.05 -13.75
N MET A 92 14.84 0.30 -12.95
CA MET A 92 13.53 -0.32 -12.98
C MET A 92 12.72 0.21 -14.17
N ASP A 93 11.98 -0.68 -14.84
CA ASP A 93 10.91 -0.27 -15.74
C ASP A 93 9.73 0.25 -14.91
N LEU A 94 9.66 1.58 -14.76
CA LEU A 94 8.67 2.22 -13.91
C LEU A 94 7.24 2.06 -14.44
N LEU A 95 7.04 1.90 -15.75
CA LEU A 95 5.69 1.66 -16.30
C LEU A 95 5.24 0.23 -15.99
N ALA A 96 6.12 -0.75 -16.19
CA ALA A 96 5.84 -2.13 -15.79
C ALA A 96 5.62 -2.25 -14.27
N ARG A 97 6.37 -1.46 -13.47
CA ARG A 97 6.18 -1.44 -12.01
C ARG A 97 4.81 -0.92 -11.62
N VAL A 98 4.31 0.15 -12.24
CA VAL A 98 2.96 0.68 -12.01
C VAL A 98 1.89 -0.39 -12.28
N GLU A 99 2.00 -1.13 -13.39
CA GLU A 99 1.07 -2.22 -13.69
C GLU A 99 1.13 -3.35 -12.64
N GLU A 100 2.30 -3.63 -12.07
CA GLU A 100 2.45 -4.59 -10.98
C GLU A 100 1.85 -4.06 -9.67
N MET A 101 2.10 -2.79 -9.34
CA MET A 101 1.56 -2.10 -8.17
C MET A 101 0.03 -2.18 -8.13
N GLU A 102 -0.65 -1.92 -9.25
CA GLU A 102 -2.12 -2.02 -9.34
C GLU A 102 -2.64 -3.44 -9.06
N LYS A 103 -1.90 -4.48 -9.47
CA LYS A 103 -2.24 -5.87 -9.14
C LYS A 103 -1.98 -6.16 -7.67
N GLU A 104 -0.92 -5.59 -7.09
CA GLU A 104 -0.61 -5.73 -5.67
C GLU A 104 -1.70 -5.13 -4.77
N HIS A 105 -2.28 -3.99 -5.17
CA HIS A 105 -3.37 -3.31 -4.48
C HIS A 105 -4.56 -4.25 -4.21
N GLU A 106 -5.11 -4.84 -5.28
CA GLU A 106 -6.25 -5.75 -5.18
C GLU A 106 -5.90 -6.99 -4.34
N ASN A 107 -4.73 -7.58 -4.58
CA ASN A 107 -4.29 -8.79 -3.90
C ASN A 107 -4.11 -8.58 -2.39
N CYS A 108 -3.55 -7.44 -1.97
CA CYS A 108 -3.35 -7.12 -0.56
C CYS A 108 -4.69 -6.89 0.15
N GLY A 109 -5.60 -6.12 -0.45
CA GLY A 109 -6.95 -5.89 0.11
C GLY A 109 -7.74 -7.19 0.31
N ASN A 110 -7.73 -8.07 -0.69
CA ASN A 110 -8.37 -9.39 -0.61
C ASN A 110 -7.75 -10.27 0.47
N ALA A 111 -6.42 -10.29 0.58
CA ALA A 111 -5.72 -11.08 1.59
C ALA A 111 -6.05 -10.59 3.01
N LEU A 112 -6.07 -9.27 3.26
CA LEU A 112 -6.46 -8.70 4.55
C LEU A 112 -7.90 -9.10 4.95
N GLY A 113 -8.83 -9.06 3.99
CA GLY A 113 -10.20 -9.54 4.19
C GLY A 113 -10.25 -11.01 4.63
N LYS A 114 -9.50 -11.88 3.95
CA LYS A 114 -9.41 -13.32 4.31
C LYS A 114 -8.78 -13.53 5.69
N ILE A 115 -7.70 -12.82 6.01
CA ILE A 115 -7.04 -12.91 7.33
C ILE A 115 -8.03 -12.51 8.44
N ALA A 116 -8.77 -11.41 8.26
CA ALA A 116 -9.76 -10.99 9.25
C ALA A 116 -10.86 -12.05 9.49
N GLN A 117 -11.30 -12.75 8.44
CA GLN A 117 -12.25 -13.86 8.56
C GLN A 117 -11.64 -15.05 9.31
N MET A 118 -10.39 -15.42 8.99
CA MET A 118 -9.67 -16.52 9.65
C MET A 118 -9.44 -16.23 11.12
N VAL A 119 -9.00 -15.01 11.48
CA VAL A 119 -8.83 -14.60 12.88
C VAL A 119 -10.17 -14.59 13.63
N GLY A 120 -11.26 -14.25 12.94
CA GLY A 120 -12.61 -14.24 13.51
C GLY A 120 -13.11 -15.60 13.98
N THR A 121 -12.53 -16.72 13.53
CA THR A 121 -12.90 -18.07 13.99
C THR A 121 -12.24 -18.44 15.32
N ALA A 122 -11.24 -17.67 15.78
CA ALA A 122 -10.61 -17.89 17.08
C ALA A 122 -11.61 -17.72 18.24
N PRO A 123 -11.38 -18.39 19.39
CA PRO A 123 -12.17 -18.18 20.60
C PRO A 123 -12.29 -16.70 20.97
N ALA A 124 -13.46 -16.31 21.47
CA ALA A 124 -13.73 -14.91 21.81
C ALA A 124 -12.77 -14.39 22.87
N SER A 125 -12.12 -13.27 22.55
CA SER A 125 -11.21 -12.56 23.44
C SER A 125 -11.06 -11.11 22.96
N GLU A 126 -10.71 -10.21 23.88
CA GLU A 126 -10.41 -8.81 23.54
C GLU A 126 -9.27 -8.71 22.52
N LEU A 127 -8.26 -9.59 22.61
CA LEU A 127 -7.14 -9.64 21.66
C LEU A 127 -7.61 -9.99 20.25
N ARG A 128 -8.46 -11.02 20.10
CA ARG A 128 -9.03 -11.38 18.80
C ARG A 128 -9.76 -10.21 18.17
N ASP A 129 -10.65 -9.56 18.94
CA ASP A 129 -11.46 -8.46 18.45
C ASP A 129 -10.59 -7.27 18.05
N ARG A 130 -9.54 -6.99 18.83
CA ARG A 130 -8.55 -5.96 18.50
C ARG A 130 -7.78 -6.27 17.20
N VAL A 131 -7.35 -7.52 16.98
CA VAL A 131 -6.68 -7.93 15.73
C VAL A 131 -7.61 -7.73 14.54
N VAL A 132 -8.84 -8.25 14.61
CA VAL A 132 -9.83 -8.13 13.52
C VAL A 132 -10.11 -6.66 13.20
N ASN A 133 -10.33 -5.83 14.22
CA ASN A 133 -10.60 -4.41 14.03
C ASN A 133 -9.40 -3.67 13.44
N SER A 134 -8.17 -3.99 13.87
CA SER A 134 -6.95 -3.36 13.34
C SER A 134 -6.72 -3.73 11.87
N ILE A 135 -6.97 -4.99 11.49
CA ILE A 135 -6.89 -5.42 10.08
C ILE A 135 -7.94 -4.70 9.23
N ARG A 136 -9.16 -4.51 9.74
CA ARG A 136 -10.21 -3.75 9.05
C ARG A 136 -9.83 -2.28 8.87
N LEU A 137 -9.29 -1.63 9.89
CA LEU A 137 -8.80 -0.25 9.79
C LEU A 137 -7.69 -0.11 8.74
N VAL A 138 -6.74 -1.06 8.70
CA VAL A 138 -5.70 -1.09 7.68
C VAL A 138 -6.29 -1.26 6.29
N ARG A 139 -7.27 -2.15 6.12
CA ARG A 139 -7.94 -2.35 4.84
C ARG A 139 -8.72 -1.10 4.39
N ASP A 140 -9.48 -0.48 5.29
CA ASP A 140 -10.28 0.70 4.98
C ASP A 140 -9.40 1.89 4.58
N ASP A 141 -8.24 2.07 5.23
CA ASP A 141 -7.27 3.08 4.81
C ASP A 141 -6.60 2.73 3.48
N LEU A 142 -6.26 1.45 3.27
CA LEU A 142 -5.66 0.97 2.02
C LEU A 142 -6.60 1.16 0.83
N ASP A 143 -7.91 0.93 0.98
CA ASP A 143 -8.90 1.15 -0.09
C ASP A 143 -8.91 2.63 -0.54
N ILE A 144 -8.79 3.58 0.40
CA ILE A 144 -8.72 5.02 0.10
C ILE A 144 -7.37 5.40 -0.51
N HIS A 145 -6.29 4.81 0.01
CA HIS A 145 -4.92 5.01 -0.48
C HIS A 145 -4.82 4.59 -1.95
N VAL A 146 -5.19 3.34 -2.24
CA VAL A 146 -5.17 2.75 -3.58
C VAL A 146 -6.03 3.54 -4.57
N GLU A 147 -7.22 3.98 -4.14
CA GLU A 147 -8.09 4.79 -5.01
C GLU A 147 -7.40 6.08 -5.44
N LYS A 148 -6.69 6.76 -4.53
CA LYS A 148 -5.95 7.98 -4.87
C LYS A 148 -4.81 7.70 -5.85
N GLU A 149 -4.09 6.60 -5.67
CA GLU A 149 -2.99 6.24 -6.55
C GLU A 149 -3.49 5.89 -7.94
N ASN A 150 -4.42 4.95 -8.03
CA ASN A 150 -4.95 4.46 -9.29
C ASN A 150 -5.67 5.56 -10.10
N THR A 151 -6.30 6.54 -9.43
CA THR A 151 -7.08 7.58 -10.13
C THR A 151 -6.36 8.90 -10.34
N GLN A 152 -5.32 9.20 -9.56
CA GLN A 152 -4.64 10.51 -9.61
C GLN A 152 -3.13 10.40 -9.82
N VAL A 153 -2.45 9.48 -9.11
CA VAL A 153 -0.98 9.39 -9.18
C VAL A 153 -0.53 8.61 -10.41
N HIS A 154 -1.00 7.37 -10.59
CA HIS A 154 -0.55 6.50 -11.68
C HIS A 154 -0.85 7.08 -13.06
N PRO A 155 -2.07 7.59 -13.37
CA PRO A 155 -2.34 8.16 -14.69
C PRO A 155 -1.43 9.35 -14.99
N ARG A 156 -1.24 10.25 -14.02
CA ARG A 156 -0.36 11.42 -14.17
C ARG A 156 1.10 11.02 -14.31
N PHE A 157 1.56 10.02 -13.56
CA PHE A 157 2.92 9.49 -13.69
C PHE A 157 3.17 8.93 -15.09
N ILE A 158 2.23 8.14 -15.63
CA ILE A 158 2.32 7.58 -16.99
C ILE A 158 2.40 8.70 -18.04
N GLU A 159 1.57 9.74 -17.92
CA GLU A 159 1.63 10.92 -18.81
C GLU A 159 2.99 11.63 -18.76
N LEU A 160 3.53 11.85 -17.56
CA LEU A 160 4.83 12.48 -17.35
C LEU A 160 5.97 11.67 -17.99
N VAL A 161 5.98 10.35 -17.80
CA VAL A 161 6.97 9.46 -18.41
C VAL A 161 6.85 9.49 -19.94
N GLY A 162 5.63 9.37 -20.48
CA GLY A 162 5.39 9.38 -21.93
C GLY A 162 5.80 10.68 -22.62
N ALA A 163 5.56 11.83 -21.97
CA ALA A 163 6.00 13.13 -22.45
C ALA A 163 7.53 13.25 -22.48
N SER A 164 8.23 12.69 -21.49
CA SER A 164 9.69 12.72 -21.41
C SER A 164 10.38 11.88 -22.49
N VAL A 165 9.76 10.78 -22.91
CA VAL A 165 10.26 9.91 -23.99
C VAL A 165 10.04 10.56 -25.35
N SER A 166 8.91 11.24 -25.55
CA SER A 166 8.58 11.93 -26.80
C SER A 166 9.38 13.21 -27.04
N ALA A 167 9.99 13.77 -25.98
CA ALA A 167 10.81 14.98 -26.04
C ALA A 167 12.30 14.71 -26.36
N LYS A 168 12.71 13.44 -26.48
CA LYS A 168 14.05 13.02 -26.92
C LYS A 168 14.05 12.67 -28.41
#